data_AF-A0A6J4ITJ5-F1
#
_entry.id   AF-A0A6J4ITJ5-F1
#
_cell.length_a   1.000
_cell.length_b   1.000
_cell.length_c   1.000
_cell.angle_alpha   90.00
_cell.angle_beta   90.00
_cell.angle_gamma   90.00
#
_symmetry.space_group_name_H-M   'P 1'
#
loop_
_entity.id
_entity.type
_entity.pdbx_description
1 polymer ?
#
loop_
_entity_poly.entity_id
_entity_poly.type
_entity_poly.pdbx_seq_one_letter_code
_entity_poly.pdbx_strand_id
1 'polypeptide(L)'
;MNEILMNLAHQFRRFGERECVPSSPLYGRLAVGIADDAMLLEIASAAHARPVPNLFFGAVQYLLLQGNTHPLGEFYPGLSDDPHDLHQ
;
A
#
# COMPACT_ATOMS: atom_id res chain seq x y z
N MET A 1 -13.28 -9.17 -12.81
CA MET A 1 -12.31 -9.50 -11.74
C MET A 1 -12.42 -10.99 -11.45
N ASN A 2 -11.32 -11.75 -11.48
CA ASN A 2 -11.36 -13.20 -11.17
C ASN A 2 -11.32 -13.44 -9.64
N GLU A 3 -11.52 -14.69 -9.22
CA GLU A 3 -11.60 -15.08 -7.80
C GLU A 3 -10.32 -14.70 -7.01
N ILE A 4 -9.15 -14.81 -7.63
CA ILE A 4 -7.86 -14.46 -7.01
C ILE A 4 -7.82 -12.97 -6.68
N LEU A 5 -8.18 -12.13 -7.65
CA LEU A 5 -8.18 -10.68 -7.47
C LEU A 5 -9.25 -10.24 -6.47
N MET A 6 -10.42 -10.88 -6.46
CA MET A 6 -11.44 -10.64 -5.43
C MET A 6 -10.91 -10.96 -4.03
N ASN A 7 -10.20 -12.07 -3.85
CA ASN A 7 -9.61 -12.43 -2.56
C ASN A 7 -8.49 -11.47 -2.13
N LEU A 8 -7.73 -10.91 -3.07
CA LEU A 8 -6.73 -9.88 -2.78
C LEU A 8 -7.38 -8.54 -2.41
N ALA A 9 -8.44 -8.14 -3.11
CA ALA A 9 -9.21 -6.95 -2.77
C ALA A 9 -9.70 -7.01 -1.32
N HIS A 10 -10.28 -8.15 -0.90
CA HIS A 10 -10.70 -8.35 0.49
C HIS A 10 -9.53 -8.28 1.49
N GLN A 11 -8.35 -8.82 1.13
CA GLN A 11 -7.16 -8.73 2.00
C GLN A 11 -6.69 -7.30 2.18
N PHE A 12 -6.58 -6.52 1.10
CA PHE A 12 -6.18 -5.12 1.16
C PHE A 12 -7.21 -4.27 1.92
N ARG A 13 -8.50 -4.48 1.66
CA ARG A 13 -9.58 -3.79 2.38
C ARG A 13 -9.52 -4.08 3.87
N ARG A 14 -9.39 -5.36 4.27
CA ARG A 14 -9.25 -5.75 5.68
C ARG A 14 -8.00 -5.16 6.32
N PHE A 15 -6.87 -5.19 5.62
CA PHE A 15 -5.62 -4.62 6.09
C PHE A 15 -5.75 -3.12 6.37
N GLY A 16 -6.34 -2.37 5.43
CA GLY A 16 -6.52 -0.93 5.56
C GLY A 16 -7.51 -0.54 6.65
N GLU A 17 -8.66 -1.22 6.72
CA GLU A 17 -9.74 -0.88 7.65
C GLU A 17 -9.51 -1.39 9.08
N ARG A 18 -8.74 -2.47 9.28
CA ARG A 18 -8.65 -3.15 10.57
C ARG A 18 -7.24 -3.34 11.12
N GLU A 19 -6.23 -3.50 10.26
CA GLU A 19 -4.86 -3.83 10.68
C GLU A 19 -3.98 -2.58 10.79
N CYS A 20 -4.27 -1.54 10.01
CA CYS A 20 -3.55 -0.25 10.03
C CYS A 20 -4.08 0.77 11.04
N VAL A 21 -5.25 0.53 11.65
CA VAL A 21 -5.87 1.51 12.56
C VAL A 21 -5.43 1.24 13.99
N PRO A 22 -4.91 2.23 14.74
CA PRO A 22 -4.68 3.65 14.39
C PRO A 22 -3.25 3.96 13.93
N SER A 23 -2.39 2.95 13.78
CA SER A 23 -0.94 3.11 13.67
C SER A 23 -0.44 3.70 12.35
N SER A 24 -1.21 3.60 11.26
CA SER A 24 -0.75 4.08 9.96
C SER A 24 -1.88 4.47 9.00
N PRO A 25 -2.39 5.72 9.09
CA PRO A 25 -3.44 6.22 8.21
C PRO A 25 -3.07 6.21 6.73
N LEU A 26 -1.79 6.43 6.38
CA LEU A 26 -1.31 6.35 5.00
C LEU A 26 -1.56 4.97 4.41
N TYR A 27 -1.03 3.92 5.06
CA TYR A 27 -1.23 2.54 4.60
C TYR A 27 -2.70 2.13 4.63
N GLY A 28 -3.47 2.64 5.60
CA GLY A 28 -4.92 2.51 5.64
C GLY A 28 -5.60 2.98 4.35
N ARG A 29 -5.38 4.26 3.98
CA ARG A 29 -5.99 4.87 2.78
C ARG A 29 -5.51 4.20 1.50
N LEU A 30 -4.20 3.94 1.38
CA LEU A 30 -3.64 3.30 0.19
C LEU A 30 -4.18 1.89 0.00
N ALA A 31 -4.29 1.10 1.08
CA ALA A 31 -4.79 -0.26 0.99
C ALA A 31 -6.26 -0.32 0.55
N VAL A 32 -7.10 0.59 1.04
CA VAL A 32 -8.49 0.70 0.55
C VAL A 32 -8.53 1.09 -0.92
N GLY A 33 -7.69 2.03 -1.36
CA GLY A 33 -7.57 2.39 -2.78
C GLY A 33 -7.11 1.23 -3.66
N ILE A 34 -6.10 0.46 -3.22
CA ILE A 34 -5.63 -0.74 -3.94
C ILE A 34 -6.73 -1.79 -4.03
N ALA A 35 -7.56 -1.96 -2.99
CA ALA A 35 -8.66 -2.92 -3.01
C ALA A 35 -9.70 -2.64 -4.12
N ASP A 36 -9.77 -1.40 -4.60
CA ASP A 36 -10.69 -0.95 -5.64
C ASP A 36 -10.01 -0.74 -7.02
N ASP A 37 -8.71 -1.03 -7.14
CA ASP A 37 -7.93 -0.89 -8.38
C ASP A 37 -7.48 -2.26 -8.94
N ALA A 38 -8.07 -2.65 -10.07
CA ALA A 38 -7.79 -3.95 -10.69
C ALA A 38 -6.34 -4.10 -11.17
N MET A 39 -5.69 -3.05 -11.65
CA MET A 39 -4.32 -3.13 -12.15
C MET A 39 -3.34 -3.32 -10.99
N LEU A 40 -3.55 -2.62 -9.87
CA LEU A 40 -2.72 -2.80 -8.68
C LEU A 40 -2.93 -4.17 -8.05
N LEU A 41 -4.15 -4.70 -8.07
CA LEU A 41 -4.43 -6.08 -7.63
C LEU A 41 -3.75 -7.12 -8.53
N GLU A 42 -3.68 -6.90 -9.84
CA GLU A 42 -2.93 -7.77 -10.77
C GLU A 42 -1.44 -7.77 -10.44
N ILE A 43 -0.84 -6.61 -10.19
CA ILE A 43 0.57 -6.52 -9.74
C ILE A 43 0.75 -7.26 -8.41
N ALA A 44 -0.14 -7.03 -7.45
CA ALA A 44 -0.08 -7.67 -6.14
C ALA A 44 -0.26 -9.19 -6.22
N SER A 45 -0.93 -9.71 -7.26
CA SER A 45 -1.12 -11.14 -7.45
C SER A 45 0.17 -11.91 -7.75
N ALA A 46 1.23 -11.21 -8.18
CA ALA A 46 2.56 -11.78 -8.36
C ALA A 46 3.33 -12.01 -7.04
N ALA A 47 2.77 -11.61 -5.90
CA ALA A 47 3.39 -11.77 -4.59
C ALA A 47 3.49 -13.25 -4.17
N HIS A 48 4.73 -13.71 -3.97
CA HIS A 48 4.99 -15.05 -3.41
C HIS A 48 5.05 -15.08 -1.88
N ALA A 49 5.19 -13.92 -1.22
CA ALA A 49 5.24 -13.82 0.24
C ALA A 49 3.93 -13.30 0.83
N ARG A 50 3.64 -13.70 2.08
CA ARG A 50 2.49 -13.26 2.86
C ARG A 50 2.97 -12.51 4.12
N PRO A 51 2.21 -11.51 4.60
CA PRO A 51 0.99 -10.95 4.00
C PRO A 51 1.28 -10.16 2.72
N VAL A 52 0.40 -10.27 1.71
CA VAL A 52 0.58 -9.57 0.42
C VAL A 52 0.64 -8.05 0.58
N PRO A 53 -0.22 -7.39 1.40
CA PRO A 53 -0.13 -5.94 1.58
C PRO A 53 1.24 -5.48 2.04
N ASN A 54 1.86 -6.19 2.99
CA ASN A 54 3.18 -5.84 3.51
C ASN A 54 4.27 -5.97 2.43
N LEU A 55 4.25 -7.05 1.64
CA LEU A 55 5.21 -7.21 0.54
C LEU A 55 5.02 -6.11 -0.52
N PHE A 56 3.76 -5.81 -0.86
CA PHE A 56 3.42 -4.79 -1.84
C PHE A 56 3.92 -3.41 -1.40
N PHE A 57 3.64 -3.00 -0.16
CA PHE A 57 4.15 -1.74 0.37
C PHE A 57 5.66 -1.71 0.53
N GLY A 58 6.29 -2.83 0.88
CA GLY A 58 7.74 -2.96 0.88
C GLY A 58 8.34 -2.76 -0.51
N ALA A 59 7.71 -3.27 -1.57
CA ALA A 59 8.14 -3.06 -2.94
C ALA A 59 7.99 -1.58 -3.37
N VAL A 60 6.87 -0.94 -3.01
CA VAL A 60 6.67 0.51 -3.24
C VAL A 60 7.75 1.33 -2.53
N GLN A 61 8.00 1.05 -1.24
CA GLN A 61 9.03 1.76 -0.47
C GLN A 61 10.43 1.52 -1.04
N TYR A 62 10.74 0.30 -1.48
CA TYR A 62 12.00 -0.02 -2.16
C TYR A 62 12.19 0.84 -3.42
N LEU A 63 11.17 0.96 -4.27
CA LEU A 63 11.24 1.79 -5.47
C LEU A 63 11.47 3.27 -5.14
N LEU A 64 10.80 3.80 -4.11
CA LEU A 64 11.02 5.17 -3.66
C LEU A 64 12.45 5.38 -3.14
N LEU A 65 12.98 4.44 -2.37
CA LEU A 65 14.37 4.46 -1.87
C LEU A 65 15.42 4.39 -2.99
N GLN A 66 15.08 3.85 -4.17
CA GLN A 66 15.95 3.89 -5.36
C GLN A 66 15.98 5.26 -6.05
N GLY A 67 15.28 6.28 -5.53
CA GLY A 67 15.28 7.64 -6.06
C GLY A 67 14.23 7.92 -7.13
N ASN A 68 13.21 7.05 -7.27
CA ASN A 68 12.09 7.33 -8.17
C ASN A 68 11.31 8.55 -7.67
N THR A 69 11.28 9.61 -8.47
CA THR A 69 10.53 10.83 -8.15
C THR A 69 9.03 10.57 -8.28
N HIS A 70 8.33 10.54 -7.14
CA HIS A 70 6.89 10.32 -7.08
C HIS A 70 6.28 11.07 -5.89
N PRO A 71 5.09 11.69 -6.00
CA PRO A 71 4.45 12.44 -4.90
C PRO A 71 4.24 11.62 -3.63
N LEU A 72 4.14 10.30 -3.77
CA LEU A 72 4.03 9.40 -2.62
C LEU A 72 5.24 9.48 -1.67
N GLY A 73 6.44 9.80 -2.18
CA GLY A 73 7.64 9.94 -1.35
C GLY A 73 7.52 11.05 -0.30
N GLU A 74 6.67 12.05 -0.54
CA GLU A 74 6.39 13.14 0.40
C GLU A 74 5.71 12.66 1.68
N PHE A 75 5.19 11.42 1.74
CA PHE A 75 4.56 10.86 2.93
C PHE A 75 5.51 9.93 3.73
N TYR A 76 6.72 9.68 3.25
CA TYR A 76 7.65 8.72 3.88
C TYR A 76 8.73 9.45 4.70
N PRO A 77 8.77 9.22 6.03
CA PRO A 77 9.88 9.71 6.86
C PRO A 77 11.23 9.19 6.32
N GLY A 78 12.19 10.10 6.13
CA GLY A 78 13.51 9.78 5.58
C GLY A 78 13.61 9.84 4.05
N LEU A 79 12.51 10.08 3.35
CA LEU A 79 12.49 10.45 1.92
C LEU A 79 12.05 11.90 1.69
N SER A 80 11.39 12.50 2.67
CA SER A 80 11.04 13.93 2.72
C SER A 80 11.59 14.55 4.00
N ASP A 81 12.06 15.80 3.90
CA ASP A 81 12.48 16.62 5.05
C ASP A 81 11.28 17.06 5.90
N ASP A 82 10.10 17.16 5.27
CA ASP A 82 8.82 17.49 5.91
C ASP A 82 7.74 16.53 5.39
N PRO A 83 7.63 15.31 5.97
CA PRO A 83 6.70 14.32 5.48
C PRO A 83 5.24 14.72 5.82
N HIS A 84 4.36 14.65 4.82
CA HIS A 84 2.94 14.95 4.98
C HIS A 84 2.27 14.01 5.99
N ASP A 85 1.61 14.61 6.99
CA ASP A 85 0.83 13.88 7.99
C ASP A 85 -0.64 13.72 7.56
N LEU A 86 -1.12 12.47 7.57
CA LEU A 86 -2.50 12.10 7.26
C LEU A 86 -3.39 11.92 8.51
N HIS A 87 -2.85 12.17 9.71
CA HIS A 87 -3.61 12.25 10.97
C HIS A 87 -4.34 13.60 11.16
N GLN A 88 -4.15 14.57 10.26
CA GLN A 88 -4.86 15.86 10.28
C GLN A 88 -6.25 15.79 9.64
#